data_AF-A0A3N9P796-F1
#
_entry.id   AF-A0A3N9P796-F1
#
_cell.length_a   1.000
_cell.length_b   1.000
_cell.length_c   1.000
_cell.angle_alpha   90.00
_cell.angle_beta   90.00
_cell.angle_gamma   90.00
#
_symmetry.space_group_name_H-M   'P 1'
#
loop_
_entity.id
_entity.type
_entity.pdbx_description
1 polymer ?
#
loop_
_entity_poly.entity_id
_entity_poly.type
_entity_poly.pdbx_seq_one_letter_code
_entity_poly.pdbx_strand_id
1 'polypeptide(L)'
;MSDILIESFQPARINSVDDYRRFRHTLNLIKRQSSAIPASDKEAENRLMKTLGYAKPDKFRNHRREWDRLERRIPLKYFNKIGIDRKVLQFTLELDAEEFEQACSVQTYPETAVMKLIPAVYKKIVFNKGTDEIQAIEQLKEIAVETGRTCLISFPELKSISIRPDGTVAYIFYPPELDIGESWITVKRDGRTTGVSKLR
;
A
#
# COMPACT_ATOMS: atom_id res chain seq x y z
N MET A 1 24.04 24.79 11.33
CA MET A 1 22.72 24.76 10.68
C MET A 1 22.92 24.11 9.33
N SER A 2 22.56 22.83 9.20
CA SER A 2 22.73 22.04 7.98
C SER A 2 21.65 22.42 6.96
N ASP A 3 22.08 22.80 5.76
CA ASP A 3 21.23 23.21 4.65
C ASP A 3 20.29 22.08 4.22
N ILE A 4 18.98 22.31 4.35
CA ILE A 4 17.95 21.42 3.81
C ILE A 4 17.77 21.74 2.32
N LEU A 5 18.34 20.90 1.46
CA LEU A 5 18.22 20.99 0.01
C LEU A 5 16.77 20.72 -0.47
N ILE A 6 16.24 21.65 -1.26
CA ILE A 6 14.87 21.62 -1.80
C ILE A 6 14.90 20.92 -3.16
N GLU A 7 14.60 19.63 -3.18
CA GLU A 7 14.47 18.85 -4.42
C GLU A 7 13.07 18.24 -4.55
N SER A 8 12.25 18.86 -5.40
CA SER A 8 11.01 18.34 -6.00
C SER A 8 9.76 18.17 -5.12
N PHE A 9 8.59 18.17 -5.78
CA PHE A 9 7.25 17.98 -5.21
C PHE A 9 6.83 16.50 -5.11
N GLN A 10 7.74 15.56 -5.39
CA GLN A 10 7.53 14.11 -5.23
C GLN A 10 8.69 13.51 -4.43
N PRO A 11 8.42 12.63 -3.44
CA PRO A 11 9.50 11.92 -2.78
C PRO A 11 10.18 10.96 -3.77
N ALA A 12 11.41 11.26 -4.16
CA ALA A 12 12.24 10.41 -5.03
C ALA A 12 12.50 9.00 -4.45
N ARG A 13 12.33 8.84 -3.13
CA ARG A 13 12.42 7.55 -2.42
C ARG A 13 11.26 7.43 -1.46
N ILE A 14 10.58 6.29 -1.52
CA ILE A 14 9.45 5.94 -0.68
C ILE A 14 10.01 5.13 0.49
N ASN A 15 9.67 5.48 1.74
CA ASN A 15 10.14 4.70 2.87
C ASN A 15 9.54 3.29 2.83
N SER A 16 10.38 2.30 3.10
CA SER A 16 10.02 0.88 3.18
C SER A 16 10.50 0.30 4.50
N VAL A 17 9.98 -0.88 4.84
CA VAL A 17 10.53 -1.72 5.90
C VAL A 17 11.18 -2.91 5.23
N ASP A 18 12.43 -3.18 5.59
CA ASP A 18 13.20 -4.27 5.02
C ASP A 18 12.47 -5.59 5.25
N ASP A 19 12.48 -6.44 4.22
CA ASP A 19 11.86 -7.77 4.26
C ASP A 19 10.37 -7.80 4.66
N TYR A 20 9.64 -6.71 4.48
CA TYR A 20 8.18 -6.68 4.61
C TYR A 20 7.50 -6.26 3.30
N ARG A 21 6.43 -6.98 2.95
CA ARG A 21 5.55 -6.63 1.85
C ARG A 21 4.10 -6.92 2.23
N ARG A 22 3.23 -5.92 2.10
CA ARG A 22 1.80 -6.10 2.37
C ARG A 22 1.19 -7.13 1.41
N PHE A 23 0.45 -8.10 1.95
CA PHE A 23 -0.15 -9.23 1.22
C PHE A 23 0.87 -10.15 0.51
N ARG A 24 2.09 -10.33 1.04
CA ARG A 24 3.10 -11.20 0.43
C ARG A 24 2.55 -12.59 0.11
N HIS A 25 1.97 -13.25 1.10
CA HIS A 25 1.48 -14.62 0.99
C HIS A 25 0.25 -14.68 0.11
N THR A 26 -0.70 -13.74 0.30
CA THR A 26 -1.93 -13.67 -0.49
C THR A 26 -1.62 -13.43 -1.97
N LEU A 27 -0.70 -12.52 -2.30
CA LEU A 27 -0.28 -12.27 -3.68
C LEU A 27 0.41 -13.49 -4.30
N ASN A 28 1.24 -14.21 -3.53
CA ASN A 28 1.87 -15.43 -4.00
C ASN A 28 0.85 -16.54 -4.28
N LEU A 29 -0.14 -16.71 -3.41
CA LEU A 29 -1.26 -17.62 -3.61
C LEU A 29 -2.02 -17.27 -4.90
N ILE A 30 -2.44 -16.01 -5.05
CA ILE A 30 -3.20 -15.57 -6.23
C ILE A 30 -2.38 -15.77 -7.50
N LYS A 31 -1.10 -15.40 -7.49
CA LYS A 31 -0.21 -15.59 -8.64
C LYS A 31 -0.12 -17.07 -9.02
N ARG A 32 0.09 -17.96 -8.05
CA ARG A 32 0.18 -19.41 -8.30
C ARG A 32 -1.11 -19.95 -8.93
N GLN A 33 -2.25 -19.59 -8.36
CA GLN A 33 -3.57 -20.07 -8.78
C GLN A 33 -4.02 -19.48 -10.12
N SER A 34 -3.85 -18.17 -10.31
CA SER A 34 -4.11 -17.51 -11.58
C SER A 34 -3.22 -18.08 -12.69
N SER A 35 -1.94 -18.35 -12.42
CA SER A 35 -1.01 -18.86 -13.44
C SER A 35 -1.33 -20.27 -13.93
N ALA A 36 -2.14 -21.04 -13.20
CA ALA A 36 -2.67 -22.33 -13.66
C ALA A 36 -3.64 -22.20 -14.85
N ILE A 37 -4.16 -20.98 -15.10
CA ILE A 37 -4.94 -20.63 -16.29
C ILE A 37 -4.11 -19.63 -17.12
N PRO A 38 -3.08 -20.10 -17.85
CA PRO A 38 -2.17 -19.21 -18.54
C PRO A 38 -2.87 -18.49 -19.70
N ALA A 39 -2.44 -17.28 -20.01
CA ALA A 39 -2.99 -16.50 -21.14
C ALA A 39 -2.70 -17.15 -22.52
N SER A 40 -1.75 -18.08 -22.60
CA SER A 40 -1.50 -18.90 -23.78
C SER A 40 -2.62 -19.92 -24.04
N ASP A 41 -3.30 -20.38 -22.99
CA ASP A 41 -4.48 -21.23 -23.11
C ASP A 41 -5.72 -20.36 -23.36
N LYS A 42 -5.92 -20.03 -24.64
CA LYS A 42 -7.04 -19.19 -25.09
C LYS A 42 -8.40 -19.78 -24.73
N GLU A 43 -8.55 -21.10 -24.69
CA GLU A 43 -9.83 -21.72 -24.37
C GLU A 43 -10.18 -21.55 -22.90
N ALA A 44 -9.23 -21.86 -22.01
CA ALA A 44 -9.41 -21.69 -20.57
C ALA A 44 -9.60 -20.20 -20.20
N GLU A 45 -8.80 -19.31 -20.81
CA GLU A 45 -8.96 -17.86 -20.65
C GLU A 45 -10.36 -17.39 -21.09
N ASN A 46 -10.83 -17.84 -22.27
CA ASN A 46 -12.15 -17.49 -22.78
C ASN A 46 -13.30 -18.02 -21.90
N ARG A 47 -13.17 -19.23 -21.33
CA ARG A 47 -14.16 -19.78 -20.38
C ARG A 47 -14.24 -18.92 -19.12
N LEU A 48 -13.09 -18.53 -18.57
CA LEU A 48 -13.01 -17.67 -17.39
C LEU A 48 -13.60 -16.27 -17.68
N MET A 49 -13.22 -15.67 -18.81
CA MET A 49 -13.74 -14.38 -19.27
C MET A 49 -15.28 -14.38 -19.38
N LYS A 50 -15.85 -15.38 -20.06
CA LYS A 50 -17.31 -15.52 -20.23
C LYS A 50 -18.02 -15.72 -18.90
N THR A 51 -17.46 -16.55 -18.00
CA THR A 51 -18.01 -16.77 -16.66
C THR A 51 -18.12 -15.46 -15.87
N LEU A 52 -17.14 -14.57 -16.04
CA LEU A 52 -17.08 -13.29 -15.34
C LEU A 52 -17.85 -12.17 -16.07
N GLY A 53 -18.57 -12.50 -17.16
CA GLY A 53 -19.44 -11.57 -17.89
C GLY A 53 -18.70 -10.59 -18.79
N TYR A 54 -17.47 -10.88 -19.20
CA TYR A 54 -16.71 -10.01 -20.10
C TYR A 54 -16.94 -10.37 -21.56
N ALA A 55 -17.26 -9.35 -22.37
CA ALA A 55 -17.33 -9.46 -23.83
C ALA A 55 -16.02 -9.04 -24.53
N LYS A 56 -15.19 -8.21 -23.87
CA LYS A 56 -13.95 -7.65 -24.43
C LYS A 56 -12.72 -8.29 -23.75
N PRO A 57 -11.89 -9.07 -24.47
CA PRO A 57 -10.71 -9.72 -23.90
C PRO A 57 -9.71 -8.77 -23.25
N ASP A 58 -9.43 -7.62 -23.86
CA ASP A 58 -8.43 -6.68 -23.32
C ASP A 58 -8.88 -6.06 -22.00
N LYS A 59 -10.17 -5.75 -21.87
CA LYS A 59 -10.75 -5.27 -20.62
C LYS A 59 -10.63 -6.34 -19.54
N PHE A 60 -10.94 -7.60 -19.87
CA PHE A 60 -10.80 -8.72 -18.96
C PHE A 60 -9.36 -8.90 -18.49
N ARG A 61 -8.38 -8.91 -19.41
CA ARG A 61 -6.96 -9.08 -19.07
C ARG A 61 -6.43 -7.96 -18.18
N ASN A 62 -6.84 -6.71 -18.44
CA ASN A 62 -6.47 -5.59 -17.58
C ASN A 62 -7.04 -5.77 -16.17
N HIS A 63 -8.32 -6.11 -16.05
CA HIS A 63 -8.95 -6.34 -14.76
C HIS A 63 -8.34 -7.54 -14.03
N ARG A 64 -8.03 -8.63 -14.73
CA ARG A 64 -7.35 -9.80 -14.18
C ARG A 64 -5.99 -9.44 -13.58
N ARG A 65 -5.19 -8.62 -14.27
CA ARG A 65 -3.91 -8.12 -13.75
C ARG A 65 -4.09 -7.29 -12.48
N GLU A 66 -5.11 -6.43 -12.44
CA GLU A 66 -5.43 -5.62 -11.25
C GLU A 66 -5.92 -6.49 -10.08
N TRP A 67 -6.74 -7.52 -10.35
CA TRP A 67 -7.20 -8.47 -9.33
C TRP A 67 -6.03 -9.29 -8.76
N ASP A 68 -5.13 -9.77 -9.63
CA ASP A 68 -3.95 -10.53 -9.24
C ASP A 68 -2.97 -9.71 -8.38
N ARG A 69 -3.08 -8.38 -8.44
CA ARG A 69 -2.29 -7.42 -7.65
C ARG A 69 -3.04 -6.80 -6.48
N LEU A 70 -4.31 -7.17 -6.26
CA LEU A 70 -5.17 -6.55 -5.24
C LEU A 70 -5.33 -5.02 -5.43
N GLU A 71 -5.29 -4.53 -6.68
CA GLU A 71 -5.37 -3.10 -7.03
C GLU A 71 -6.80 -2.63 -7.32
N ARG A 72 -7.76 -3.56 -7.37
CA ARG A 72 -9.18 -3.31 -7.64
C ARG A 72 -10.06 -4.28 -6.87
N ARG A 73 -11.31 -3.87 -6.61
CA ARG A 73 -12.39 -4.75 -6.12
C ARG A 73 -12.53 -6.00 -7.00
N ILE A 74 -12.49 -7.17 -6.37
CA ILE A 74 -12.38 -8.47 -7.03
C ILE A 74 -13.72 -9.19 -6.99
N PRO A 75 -14.26 -9.68 -8.11
CA PRO A 75 -15.44 -10.54 -8.06
C PRO A 75 -15.12 -11.82 -7.29
N LEU A 76 -15.96 -12.21 -6.31
CA LEU A 76 -15.74 -13.45 -5.56
C LEU A 76 -15.72 -14.68 -6.50
N LYS A 77 -16.51 -14.62 -7.57
CA LYS A 77 -16.51 -15.64 -8.65
C LYS A 77 -15.14 -15.83 -9.30
N TYR A 78 -14.29 -14.80 -9.35
CA TYR A 78 -12.93 -14.91 -9.90
C TYR A 78 -12.07 -15.84 -9.03
N PHE A 79 -12.00 -15.57 -7.72
CA PHE A 79 -11.26 -16.40 -6.77
C PHE A 79 -11.74 -17.84 -6.76
N ASN A 80 -13.06 -18.06 -6.73
CA ASN A 80 -13.63 -19.40 -6.82
C ASN A 80 -13.20 -20.13 -8.12
N LYS A 81 -13.09 -19.42 -9.24
CA LYS A 81 -12.71 -20.02 -10.52
C LYS A 81 -11.22 -20.30 -10.67
N ILE A 82 -10.36 -19.55 -10.00
CA ILE A 82 -8.93 -19.87 -9.92
C ILE A 82 -8.63 -20.84 -8.77
N GLY A 83 -9.64 -21.34 -8.05
CA GLY A 83 -9.45 -22.35 -7.00
C GLY A 83 -8.99 -21.78 -5.66
N ILE A 84 -9.23 -20.49 -5.40
CA ILE A 84 -9.03 -19.89 -4.08
C ILE A 84 -10.35 -19.97 -3.33
N ASP A 85 -10.45 -20.93 -2.41
CA ASP A 85 -11.56 -20.98 -1.48
C ASP A 85 -11.35 -20.02 -0.29
N ARG A 86 -12.44 -19.76 0.44
CA ARG A 86 -12.46 -18.81 1.55
C ARG A 86 -11.55 -19.23 2.71
N LYS A 87 -11.41 -20.52 3.00
CA LYS A 87 -10.58 -21.00 4.12
C LYS A 87 -9.11 -20.82 3.80
N VAL A 88 -8.68 -21.17 2.59
CA VAL A 88 -7.30 -20.96 2.13
C VAL A 88 -6.96 -19.47 2.11
N LEU A 89 -7.88 -18.62 1.62
CA LEU A 89 -7.69 -17.17 1.66
C LEU A 89 -7.56 -16.65 3.09
N GLN A 90 -8.45 -17.07 4.00
CA GLN A 90 -8.43 -16.65 5.40
C GLN A 90 -7.11 -17.04 6.09
N PHE A 91 -6.69 -18.30 5.95
CA PHE A 91 -5.40 -18.76 6.48
C PHE A 91 -4.22 -17.96 5.93
N THR A 92 -4.26 -17.63 4.63
CA THR A 92 -3.17 -16.86 4.01
C THR A 92 -3.13 -15.42 4.50
N LEU A 93 -4.30 -14.82 4.78
CA LEU A 93 -4.40 -13.49 5.40
C LEU A 93 -3.89 -13.49 6.85
N GLU A 94 -4.08 -14.58 7.59
CA GLU A 94 -3.53 -14.74 8.94
C GLU A 94 -2.00 -14.73 8.91
N LEU A 95 -1.37 -15.44 7.95
CA LEU A 95 0.09 -15.37 7.74
C LEU A 95 0.56 -13.95 7.38
N ASP A 96 -0.17 -13.25 6.50
CA ASP A 96 0.15 -11.86 6.16
C ASP A 96 0.00 -10.93 7.38
N ALA A 97 -0.97 -11.19 8.26
CA ALA A 97 -1.19 -10.42 9.49
C ALA A 97 -0.05 -10.64 10.51
N GLU A 98 0.40 -11.88 10.68
CA GLU A 98 1.58 -12.19 11.52
C GLU A 98 2.84 -11.46 11.02
N GLU A 99 3.11 -11.48 9.70
CA GLU A 99 4.22 -10.70 9.12
C GLU A 99 4.07 -9.20 9.34
N PHE A 100 2.84 -8.68 9.27
CA PHE A 100 2.54 -7.27 9.52
C PHE A 100 2.82 -6.86 10.99
N GLU A 101 2.44 -7.69 11.95
CA GLU A 101 2.70 -7.44 13.38
C GLU A 101 4.21 -7.45 13.68
N GLN A 102 4.94 -8.40 13.10
CA GLN A 102 6.40 -8.43 13.17
C GLN A 102 7.01 -7.15 12.58
N ALA A 103 6.58 -6.74 11.39
CA ALA A 103 7.06 -5.52 10.75
C ALA A 103 6.74 -4.25 11.55
N CYS A 104 5.61 -4.21 12.26
CA CYS A 104 5.27 -3.09 13.15
C CYS A 104 6.20 -3.00 14.38
N SER A 105 6.80 -4.12 14.77
CA SER A 105 7.69 -4.21 15.94
C SER A 105 9.16 -3.90 15.62
N VAL A 106 9.52 -3.87 14.34
CA VAL A 106 10.87 -3.56 13.88
C VAL A 106 11.11 -2.04 13.91
N GLN A 107 12.30 -1.64 14.35
CA GLN A 107 12.73 -0.24 14.28
C GLN A 107 12.89 0.20 12.82
N THR A 108 12.26 1.31 12.47
CA THR A 108 12.24 1.87 11.13
C THR A 108 13.15 3.10 11.01
N TYR A 109 13.71 3.28 9.82
CA TYR A 109 14.64 4.38 9.51
C TYR A 109 14.10 5.16 8.30
N PRO A 110 13.21 6.15 8.50
CA PRO A 110 12.65 6.92 7.40
C PRO A 110 13.74 7.72 6.69
N GLU A 111 13.76 7.66 5.36
CA GLU A 111 14.63 8.49 4.53
C GLU A 111 13.99 9.84 4.19
N THR A 112 12.64 9.87 4.11
CA THR A 112 11.90 11.07 3.70
C THR A 112 10.61 11.29 4.48
N ALA A 113 10.22 12.55 4.55
CA ALA A 113 8.91 13.02 5.01
C ALA A 113 8.37 14.10 4.06
N VAL A 114 7.14 14.52 4.29
CA VAL A 114 6.55 15.64 3.59
C VAL A 114 5.85 16.60 4.54
N MET A 115 5.94 17.90 4.26
CA MET A 115 5.22 18.96 4.95
C MET A 115 4.12 19.51 4.02
N LYS A 116 2.89 19.56 4.51
CA LYS A 116 1.74 20.06 3.76
C LYS A 116 1.76 21.59 3.73
N LEU A 117 1.96 22.17 2.54
CA LEU A 117 1.93 23.62 2.33
C LEU A 117 0.51 24.12 2.13
N ILE A 118 -0.24 23.47 1.24
CA ILE A 118 -1.67 23.70 0.96
C ILE A 118 -2.30 22.36 0.55
N PRO A 119 -3.63 22.26 0.35
CA PRO A 119 -4.23 21.02 -0.14
C PRO A 119 -3.52 20.51 -1.41
N ALA A 120 -3.13 19.24 -1.39
CA ALA A 120 -2.42 18.56 -2.50
C ALA A 120 -1.06 19.14 -2.91
N VAL A 121 -0.46 20.04 -2.12
CA VAL A 121 0.91 20.54 -2.35
C VAL A 121 1.76 20.28 -1.12
N TYR A 122 2.83 19.53 -1.33
CA TYR A 122 3.72 19.07 -0.27
C TYR A 122 5.16 19.47 -0.55
N LYS A 123 5.88 19.88 0.51
CA LYS A 123 7.33 20.09 0.52
C LYS A 123 7.99 18.81 1.03
N LYS A 124 8.96 18.28 0.31
CA LYS A 124 9.76 17.13 0.76
C LYS A 124 10.72 17.55 1.87
N ILE A 125 10.91 16.67 2.86
CA ILE A 125 11.94 16.73 3.89
C ILE A 125 12.76 15.44 3.76
N VAL A 126 14.08 15.55 3.79
CA VAL A 126 15.01 14.42 3.70
C VAL A 126 15.74 14.30 5.03
N PHE A 127 15.79 13.10 5.58
CA PHE A 127 16.49 12.82 6.83
C PHE A 127 17.94 12.40 6.56
N ASN A 128 18.79 12.56 7.57
CA ASN A 128 20.12 11.99 7.54
C ASN A 128 20.04 10.46 7.53
N LYS A 129 20.99 9.80 6.86
CA LYS A 129 21.05 8.34 6.82
C LYS A 129 21.13 7.77 8.24
N GLY A 130 20.28 6.79 8.54
CA GLY A 130 20.24 6.13 9.86
C GLY A 130 19.44 6.90 10.92
N THR A 131 18.74 7.97 10.56
CA THR A 131 17.76 8.61 11.46
C THR A 131 16.66 7.61 11.77
N ASP A 132 16.50 7.26 13.04
CA ASP A 132 15.41 6.39 13.47
C ASP A 132 14.06 7.12 13.50
N GLU A 133 12.96 6.37 13.54
CA GLU A 133 11.61 6.93 13.54
C GLU A 133 11.35 7.91 14.68
N ILE A 134 11.88 7.67 15.89
CA ILE A 134 11.65 8.55 17.05
C ILE A 134 12.34 9.89 16.81
N GLN A 135 13.61 9.87 16.39
CA GLN A 135 14.37 11.07 16.03
C GLN A 135 13.71 11.84 14.90
N ALA A 136 13.21 11.14 13.86
CA ALA A 136 12.51 11.76 12.76
C ALA A 136 11.20 12.44 13.21
N ILE A 137 10.45 11.83 14.13
CA ILE A 137 9.24 12.43 14.70
C ILE A 137 9.56 13.70 15.48
N GLU A 138 10.59 13.69 16.33
CA GLU A 138 10.97 14.87 17.12
C GLU A 138 11.41 16.04 16.23
N GLN A 139 12.25 15.78 15.21
CA GLN A 139 12.61 16.80 14.21
C GLN A 139 11.38 17.39 13.51
N LEU A 140 10.41 16.54 13.15
CA LEU A 140 9.19 17.00 12.49
C LEU A 140 8.23 17.73 13.43
N LYS A 141 8.22 17.44 14.73
CA LYS A 141 7.44 18.19 15.72
C LYS A 141 7.92 19.63 15.82
N GLU A 142 9.22 19.84 15.94
CA GLU A 142 9.81 21.17 15.96
C GLU A 142 9.42 21.96 14.70
N ILE A 143 9.61 21.37 13.53
CA ILE A 143 9.23 21.98 12.25
C ILE A 143 7.73 22.26 12.18
N ALA A 144 6.88 21.33 12.61
CA ALA A 144 5.43 21.48 12.55
C ALA A 144 4.93 22.63 13.43
N VAL A 145 5.48 22.77 14.63
CA VAL A 145 5.16 23.85 15.58
C VAL A 145 5.68 25.19 15.07
N GLU A 146 6.93 25.25 14.61
CA GLU A 146 7.53 26.49 14.10
C GLU A 146 6.81 27.02 12.86
N THR A 147 6.47 26.12 11.92
CA THR A 147 5.89 26.52 10.63
C THR A 147 4.35 26.59 10.66
N GLY A 148 3.72 26.07 11.72
CA GLY A 148 2.27 25.90 11.79
C GLY A 148 1.73 24.91 10.76
N ARG A 149 2.53 23.93 10.32
CA ARG A 149 2.18 22.99 9.21
C ARG A 149 2.08 21.55 9.68
N THR A 150 1.32 20.76 8.93
CA THR A 150 1.26 19.31 9.13
C THR A 150 2.42 18.65 8.40
N CYS A 151 3.16 17.78 9.10
CA CYS A 151 4.17 16.91 8.51
C CYS A 151 3.71 15.45 8.50
N LEU A 152 4.26 14.66 7.58
CA LEU A 152 3.89 13.28 7.35
C LEU A 152 5.11 12.43 7.01
N ILE A 153 5.27 11.32 7.73
CA ILE A 153 6.13 10.20 7.34
C ILE A 153 5.22 9.09 6.79
N SER A 154 5.55 8.52 5.64
CA SER A 154 4.78 7.42 5.05
C SER A 154 5.65 6.21 4.78
N PHE A 155 5.27 5.06 5.34
CA PHE A 155 5.69 3.71 4.98
C PHE A 155 4.49 3.04 4.30
N PRO A 156 4.33 3.14 2.97
CA PRO A 156 3.03 2.91 2.34
C PRO A 156 2.39 1.54 2.55
N GLU A 157 3.20 0.53 2.84
CA GLU A 157 2.74 -0.84 3.07
C GLU A 157 2.48 -1.16 4.54
N LEU A 158 2.91 -0.30 5.46
CA LEU A 158 2.91 -0.55 6.91
C LEU A 158 2.12 0.51 7.70
N LYS A 159 2.57 1.77 7.66
CA LYS A 159 1.98 2.85 8.47
C LYS A 159 2.25 4.25 7.90
N SER A 160 1.47 5.22 8.35
CA SER A 160 1.74 6.64 8.19
C SER A 160 1.71 7.34 9.54
N ILE A 161 2.58 8.33 9.70
CA ILE A 161 2.75 9.10 10.93
C ILE A 161 2.50 10.55 10.56
N SER A 162 1.44 11.14 11.13
CA SER A 162 1.08 12.54 10.91
C SER A 162 1.43 13.36 12.14
N ILE A 163 2.19 14.43 11.95
CA ILE A 163 2.53 15.40 12.99
C ILE A 163 1.75 16.69 12.69
N ARG A 164 0.91 17.10 13.63
CA ARG A 164 0.06 18.29 13.50
C ARG A 164 0.80 19.57 13.94
N PRO A 165 0.29 20.76 13.58
CA PRO A 165 0.91 22.04 13.97
C PRO A 165 1.07 22.26 15.48
N ASP A 166 0.31 21.55 16.30
CA ASP A 166 0.39 21.58 17.77
C ASP A 166 1.41 20.58 18.33
N GLY A 167 2.13 19.86 17.47
CA GLY A 167 3.06 18.79 17.83
C GLY A 167 2.39 17.43 18.09
N THR A 168 1.06 17.34 17.99
CA THR A 168 0.32 16.07 18.19
C THR A 168 0.71 15.07 17.10
N VAL A 169 1.05 13.85 17.52
CA VAL A 169 1.40 12.74 16.63
C VAL A 169 0.24 11.76 16.52
N ALA A 170 -0.12 11.39 15.30
CA ALA A 170 -1.13 10.39 15.00
C ALA A 170 -0.55 9.30 14.09
N TYR A 171 -0.88 8.05 14.38
CA TYR A 171 -0.47 6.89 13.61
C TYR A 171 -1.67 6.31 12.86
N ILE A 172 -1.46 5.89 11.61
CA ILE A 172 -2.41 5.11 10.83
C ILE A 172 -1.68 3.88 10.35
N PHE A 173 -2.19 2.71 10.70
CA PHE A 173 -1.64 1.41 10.33
C PHE A 173 -2.42 0.81 9.16
N TYR A 174 -1.73 0.06 8.28
CA TYR A 174 -2.31 -0.51 7.06
C TYR A 174 -2.23 -2.05 7.05
N PRO A 175 -2.96 -2.74 7.94
CA PRO A 175 -2.95 -4.19 7.99
C PRO A 175 -3.41 -4.79 6.64
N PRO A 176 -2.96 -6.01 6.29
CA PRO A 176 -3.35 -6.70 5.07
C PRO A 176 -4.77 -7.27 5.19
N GLU A 177 -5.77 -6.40 5.16
CA GLU A 177 -7.18 -6.76 5.33
C GLU A 177 -7.98 -6.76 4.01
N LEU A 178 -8.88 -7.74 3.90
CA LEU A 178 -9.85 -7.86 2.82
C LEU A 178 -11.28 -7.89 3.39
N ASP A 179 -12.16 -7.02 2.89
CA ASP A 179 -13.60 -7.13 3.13
C ASP A 179 -14.21 -8.13 2.14
N ILE A 180 -14.59 -9.30 2.64
CA ILE A 180 -15.24 -10.36 1.84
C ILE A 180 -16.75 -10.19 1.94
N GLY A 181 -17.37 -9.57 0.93
CA GLY A 181 -18.82 -9.52 0.78
C GLY A 181 -19.39 -10.70 -0.02
N GLU A 182 -20.69 -10.71 -0.25
CA GLU A 182 -21.39 -11.81 -0.95
C GLU A 182 -20.93 -12.03 -2.39
N SER A 183 -20.65 -10.94 -3.12
CA SER A 183 -20.30 -10.99 -4.55
C SER A 183 -18.90 -10.46 -4.85
N TRP A 184 -18.28 -9.79 -3.88
CA TRP A 184 -17.06 -9.01 -4.11
C TRP A 184 -16.15 -9.02 -2.91
N ILE A 185 -14.85 -8.96 -3.19
CA ILE A 185 -13.78 -8.76 -2.22
C ILE A 185 -13.23 -7.35 -2.42
N THR A 186 -13.13 -6.59 -1.35
CA THR A 186 -12.58 -5.23 -1.36
C THR A 186 -11.30 -5.19 -0.55
N VAL A 187 -10.23 -4.69 -1.15
CA VAL A 187 -8.92 -4.56 -0.50
C VAL A 187 -8.93 -3.28 0.33
N LYS A 188 -8.60 -3.36 1.62
CA LYS A 188 -8.50 -2.17 2.46
C LYS A 188 -7.35 -1.26 1.99
N ARG A 189 -7.54 0.04 2.18
CA ARG A 189 -6.63 1.10 1.71
C ARG A 189 -5.21 0.96 2.28
N ASP A 190 -4.22 1.34 1.47
CA ASP A 190 -2.81 1.47 1.85
C ASP A 190 -2.36 2.94 1.97
N GLY A 191 -1.10 3.16 2.36
CA GLY A 191 -0.49 4.49 2.49
C GLY A 191 0.09 5.07 1.20
N ARG A 192 -0.05 4.42 0.04
CA ARG A 192 0.61 4.86 -1.22
C ARG A 192 0.06 6.17 -1.77
N THR A 193 -1.13 6.57 -1.31
CA THR A 193 -1.76 7.85 -1.67
C THR A 193 -1.54 8.95 -0.65
N THR A 194 -0.92 8.64 0.49
CA THR A 194 -0.74 9.59 1.59
C THR A 194 0.46 10.48 1.29
N GLY A 195 0.24 11.81 1.28
CA GLY A 195 1.32 12.78 1.04
C GLY A 195 1.76 12.93 -0.42
N VAL A 196 0.96 12.45 -1.38
CA VAL A 196 1.27 12.54 -2.82
C VAL A 196 0.45 13.64 -3.48
N SER A 197 1.12 14.57 -4.17
CA SER A 197 0.49 15.54 -5.07
C SER A 197 0.06 14.83 -6.35
N LYS A 198 -1.24 14.73 -6.61
CA LYS A 198 -1.76 14.34 -7.94
C LYS A 198 -2.29 15.60 -8.62
N LEU A 199 -1.47 16.23 -9.46
CA LEU A 199 -1.98 17.18 -10.44
C LEU A 199 -2.81 16.37 -11.45
N ARG A 200 -4.11 16.67 -11.53
CA ARG A 200 -4.99 16.17 -12.59
C ARG A 200 -4.98 17.14 -13.75
#